data_AF-A0A954VV24-F1
#
_entry.id   AF-A0A954VV24-F1
#
_cell.length_a   1.000
_cell.length_b   1.000
_cell.length_c   1.000
_cell.angle_alpha   90.00
_cell.angle_beta   90.00
_cell.angle_gamma   90.00
#
_symmetry.space_group_name_H-M   'P 1'
#
loop_
_entity.id
_entity.type
_entity.pdbx_description
1 polymer ?
#
loop_
_entity_poly.entity_id
_entity_poly.type
_entity_poly.pdbx_seq_one_letter_code
_entity_poly.pdbx_strand_id
1 'polypeptide(L)'
;GRDYEQCDDLVAKQRWNTDAGLGREKIFEVRQIHNDLTFIDEFLTLDFCRRNKLFSFGYNQDTGYYEIESRQFEQVKQQLLFSLTNMGRPIIKVRDGNYKNRGELYLEHHFNGPELKINYAQDTLRNLYKLWRRPVHIETVLNGKLTTMSFDGTEHQTSQANDEMDSD
;
A
#
# COMPACT_ATOMS: atom_id res chain seq x y z
N GLY A 1 -8.97 -1.87 -25.21
CA GLY A 1 -10.04 -2.14 -26.19
C GLY A 1 -9.75 -3.50 -26.78
N ARG A 2 -10.74 -4.37 -26.92
CA ARG A 2 -10.52 -5.81 -27.13
C ARG A 2 -9.57 -6.12 -28.28
N ASP A 3 -9.74 -5.47 -29.42
CA ASP A 3 -8.90 -5.68 -30.61
C ASP A 3 -7.44 -5.24 -30.39
N TYR A 4 -7.23 -4.17 -29.60
CA TYR A 4 -5.90 -3.74 -29.21
C TYR A 4 -5.24 -4.75 -28.26
N GLU A 5 -5.98 -5.26 -27.27
CA GLU A 5 -5.47 -6.23 -26.31
C GLU A 5 -5.07 -7.54 -26.98
N GLN A 6 -5.90 -8.01 -27.93
CA GLN A 6 -5.70 -9.24 -28.70
C GLN A 6 -4.66 -9.13 -29.83
N CYS A 7 -4.09 -7.95 -30.08
CA CYS A 7 -3.08 -7.78 -31.12
C CYS A 7 -1.70 -8.28 -30.65
N ASP A 8 -1.19 -9.36 -31.24
CA ASP A 8 0.15 -9.90 -30.87
C ASP A 8 1.31 -9.18 -31.57
N ASP A 9 1.03 -8.37 -32.59
CA ASP A 9 2.05 -7.58 -33.31
C ASP A 9 2.40 -6.29 -32.56
N LEU A 10 3.62 -6.23 -32.04
CA LEU A 10 4.16 -5.09 -31.31
C LEU A 10 4.26 -3.81 -32.15
N VAL A 11 4.54 -3.93 -33.45
CA VAL A 11 4.64 -2.77 -34.37
C VAL A 11 3.25 -2.21 -34.65
N ALA A 12 2.27 -3.08 -34.88
CA ALA A 12 0.87 -2.70 -35.01
C ALA A 12 0.33 -2.04 -33.72
N LYS A 13 0.64 -2.60 -32.54
CA LYS A 13 0.30 -2.02 -31.23
C LYS A 13 0.92 -0.64 -30.98
N GLN A 14 2.11 -0.35 -31.54
CA GLN A 14 2.73 0.97 -31.41
C GLN A 14 2.07 2.02 -32.29
N ARG A 15 1.67 1.64 -33.50
CA ARG A 15 1.01 2.54 -34.47
C ARG A 15 -0.51 2.44 -34.41
N TRP A 16 -1.05 1.94 -33.32
CA TRP A 16 -2.47 1.64 -33.19
C TRP A 16 -3.30 2.93 -33.27
N ASN A 17 -3.94 3.11 -34.42
CA ASN A 17 -4.87 4.19 -34.69
C ASN A 17 -5.95 3.66 -35.63
N THR A 18 -7.19 3.69 -35.17
CA THR A 18 -8.36 3.27 -35.96
C THR A 18 -9.04 4.44 -36.66
N ASP A 19 -8.48 5.65 -36.55
CA ASP A 19 -9.04 6.91 -37.06
C ASP A 19 -10.47 7.20 -36.60
N ALA A 20 -10.91 6.58 -35.50
CA ALA A 20 -12.28 6.68 -35.01
C ALA A 20 -12.62 8.06 -34.44
N GLY A 21 -11.63 8.86 -34.02
CA GLY A 21 -11.85 10.20 -33.45
C GLY A 21 -12.51 10.25 -32.06
N LEU A 22 -12.78 9.09 -31.44
CA LEU A 22 -13.57 8.96 -30.19
C LEU A 22 -12.75 9.15 -28.90
N GLY A 23 -11.50 9.61 -28.98
CA GLY A 23 -10.60 9.66 -27.82
C GLY A 23 -11.15 10.52 -26.68
N ARG A 24 -11.77 11.66 -26.99
CA ARG A 24 -12.35 12.56 -25.97
C ARG A 24 -13.55 11.93 -25.27
N GLU A 25 -14.44 11.29 -26.01
CA GLU A 25 -15.59 10.58 -25.45
C GLU A 25 -15.13 9.47 -24.49
N LYS A 26 -14.10 8.71 -24.89
CA LYS A 26 -13.53 7.67 -24.04
C LYS A 26 -12.96 8.21 -22.73
N ILE A 27 -12.32 9.39 -22.74
CA ILE A 27 -11.82 10.03 -21.51
C ILE A 27 -12.98 10.31 -20.54
N PHE A 28 -14.11 10.83 -21.03
CA PHE A 28 -15.27 11.12 -20.18
C PHE A 28 -15.97 9.85 -19.69
N GLU A 29 -16.08 8.83 -20.55
CA GLU A 29 -16.60 7.51 -20.17
C GLU A 29 -15.78 6.91 -19.02
N VAL A 30 -14.44 6.90 -19.16
CA VAL A 30 -13.54 6.37 -18.12
C VAL A 30 -13.68 7.15 -16.82
N ARG A 31 -13.76 8.49 -16.87
CA ARG A 31 -13.95 9.34 -15.67
C ARG A 31 -15.31 9.14 -14.99
N GLN A 32 -16.32 8.66 -15.71
CA GLN A 32 -17.64 8.35 -15.16
C GLN A 32 -17.64 7.00 -14.43
N ILE A 33 -16.85 6.03 -14.90
CA ILE A 33 -16.88 4.64 -14.43
C ILE A 33 -15.82 4.38 -13.36
N HIS A 34 -14.62 4.94 -13.52
CA HIS A 34 -13.47 4.61 -12.67
C HIS A 34 -13.20 5.70 -11.64
N ASN A 35 -12.94 5.28 -10.40
CA ASN A 35 -12.22 6.07 -9.40
C ASN A 35 -10.70 5.87 -9.52
N ASP A 36 -9.89 6.66 -8.80
CA ASP A 36 -8.42 6.62 -8.90
C ASP A 36 -7.81 5.21 -8.77
N LEU A 37 -8.35 4.39 -7.86
CA LEU A 37 -7.88 3.02 -7.64
C LEU A 37 -8.18 2.14 -8.85
N THR A 38 -9.44 2.10 -9.29
CA THR A 38 -9.86 1.29 -10.46
C THR A 38 -9.27 1.81 -11.77
N PHE A 39 -8.94 3.10 -11.85
CA PHE A 39 -8.29 3.69 -13.02
C PHE A 39 -6.84 3.25 -13.14
N ILE A 40 -6.08 3.34 -12.04
CA ILE A 40 -4.70 2.86 -12.00
C ILE A 40 -4.66 1.35 -12.23
N ASP A 41 -5.60 0.59 -11.66
CA ASP A 41 -5.62 -0.85 -11.85
C ASP A 41 -5.86 -1.25 -13.31
N GLU A 42 -6.79 -0.59 -13.99
CA GLU A 42 -7.12 -0.92 -15.39
C GLU A 42 -6.09 -0.36 -16.39
N PHE A 43 -5.67 0.90 -16.22
CA PHE A 43 -4.97 1.64 -17.28
C PHE A 43 -3.47 1.82 -17.04
N LEU A 44 -2.96 1.64 -15.81
CA LEU A 44 -1.52 1.61 -15.57
C LEU A 44 -0.99 0.23 -15.98
N THR A 45 -0.59 0.10 -17.24
CA THR A 45 -0.03 -1.12 -17.83
C THR A 45 1.48 -1.02 -17.98
N LEU A 46 2.16 -2.16 -18.05
CA LEU A 46 3.62 -2.19 -18.26
C LEU A 46 4.03 -1.48 -19.56
N ASP A 47 3.25 -1.65 -20.63
CA ASP A 47 3.49 -0.97 -21.91
C ASP A 47 3.30 0.54 -21.80
N PHE A 48 2.31 1.00 -21.04
CA PHE A 48 2.13 2.43 -20.77
C PHE A 48 3.33 3.01 -20.00
N CYS A 49 3.78 2.33 -18.96
CA CYS A 49 4.94 2.74 -18.16
C CYS A 49 6.23 2.76 -18.99
N ARG A 50 6.40 1.78 -19.90
CA ARG A 50 7.52 1.73 -20.85
C ARG A 50 7.53 2.93 -21.79
N ARG A 51 6.40 3.20 -22.44
CA ARG A 51 6.25 4.32 -23.40
C ARG A 51 6.50 5.67 -22.74
N ASN A 52 6.09 5.85 -21.49
CA ASN A 52 6.18 7.12 -20.76
C ASN A 52 7.41 7.22 -19.83
N LYS A 53 8.31 6.23 -19.85
CA LYS A 53 9.53 6.19 -19.02
C LYS A 53 9.26 6.45 -17.53
N LEU A 54 8.17 5.87 -17.00
CA LEU A 54 7.74 6.09 -15.61
C LEU A 54 8.63 5.40 -14.56
N PHE A 55 9.52 4.50 -14.99
CA PHE A 55 10.46 3.79 -14.11
C PHE A 55 11.87 3.80 -14.68
N SER A 56 12.87 3.71 -13.80
CA SER A 56 14.25 3.44 -14.18
C SER A 56 14.39 1.96 -14.52
N PHE A 57 14.92 1.68 -15.69
CA PHE A 57 15.11 0.32 -16.17
C PHE A 57 16.50 -0.18 -15.77
N GLY A 58 16.60 -1.41 -15.29
CA GLY A 58 17.90 -2.09 -15.19
C GLY A 58 18.39 -2.42 -16.60
N TYR A 59 19.63 -2.04 -16.94
CA TYR A 59 20.23 -2.43 -18.21
C TYR A 59 20.60 -3.91 -18.14
N ASN A 60 19.92 -4.76 -18.91
CA ASN A 60 20.27 -6.16 -19.05
C ASN A 60 21.42 -6.26 -20.08
N GLN A 61 22.62 -6.61 -19.61
CA GLN A 61 23.82 -6.69 -20.44
C GLN A 61 23.77 -7.82 -21.48
N ASP A 62 22.99 -8.87 -21.24
CA ASP A 62 22.91 -10.03 -22.13
C ASP A 62 21.98 -9.79 -23.33
N THR A 63 20.90 -9.04 -23.11
CA THR A 63 19.93 -8.71 -24.16
C THR A 63 20.17 -7.33 -24.78
N GLY A 64 20.96 -6.48 -24.14
CA GLY A 64 21.25 -5.10 -24.59
C GLY A 64 20.05 -4.15 -24.43
N TYR A 65 19.00 -4.58 -23.75
CA TYR A 65 17.78 -3.81 -23.52
C TYR A 65 17.59 -3.47 -22.04
N TYR A 66 16.90 -2.37 -21.83
CA TYR A 66 16.41 -1.93 -20.53
C TYR A 66 15.21 -2.78 -20.13
N GLU A 67 15.38 -3.68 -19.15
CA GLU A 67 14.37 -4.66 -18.76
C GLU A 67 13.74 -4.27 -17.42
N ILE A 68 12.42 -4.04 -17.44
CA ILE A 68 11.59 -4.13 -16.23
C ILE A 68 11.05 -5.55 -16.23
N GLU A 69 11.44 -6.35 -15.25
CA GLU A 69 10.83 -7.65 -15.03
C GLU A 69 9.35 -7.46 -14.70
N SER A 70 8.46 -8.23 -15.33
CA SER A 70 7.01 -8.17 -15.05
C SER A 70 6.69 -8.32 -13.56
N ARG A 71 7.51 -9.10 -12.84
CA ARG A 71 7.42 -9.28 -11.38
C ARG A 71 7.63 -7.98 -10.60
N GLN A 72 8.56 -7.13 -11.03
CA GLN A 72 8.82 -5.85 -10.39
C GLN A 72 7.68 -4.86 -10.68
N PHE A 73 7.14 -4.88 -11.89
CA PHE A 73 6.00 -4.04 -12.25
C PHE A 73 4.76 -4.34 -11.40
N GLU A 74 4.39 -5.61 -11.24
CA GLU A 74 3.24 -5.99 -10.42
C GLU A 74 3.42 -5.54 -8.96
N GLN A 75 4.62 -5.70 -8.39
CA GLN A 75 4.91 -5.24 -7.02
C GLN A 75 4.74 -3.72 -6.88
N VAL A 76 5.26 -2.94 -7.83
CA VAL A 76 5.13 -1.48 -7.82
C VAL A 76 3.68 -1.03 -8.00
N LYS A 77 2.94 -1.68 -8.92
CA LYS A 77 1.52 -1.41 -9.14
C LYS A 77 0.70 -1.70 -7.87
N GLN A 78 0.95 -2.84 -7.21
CA GLN A 78 0.30 -3.19 -5.95
C GLN A 78 0.60 -2.17 -4.85
N GLN A 79 1.85 -1.71 -4.73
CA GLN A 79 2.21 -0.67 -3.76
C GLN A 79 1.50 0.66 -4.04
N LEU A 80 1.36 1.05 -5.31
CA LEU A 80 0.63 2.25 -5.72
C LEU A 80 -0.87 2.13 -5.42
N LEU A 81 -1.50 1.02 -5.81
CA LEU A 81 -2.92 0.74 -5.51
C LEU A 81 -3.19 0.71 -4.02
N PHE A 82 -2.27 0.12 -3.25
CA PHE A 82 -2.32 0.13 -1.81
C PHE A 82 -2.27 1.56 -1.25
N SER A 83 -1.38 2.42 -1.77
CA SER A 83 -1.29 3.83 -1.34
C SER A 83 -2.57 4.63 -1.64
N LEU A 84 -3.36 4.21 -2.63
CA LEU A 84 -4.65 4.81 -2.96
C LEU A 84 -5.78 4.19 -2.14
N THR A 85 -5.60 2.96 -1.64
CA THR A 85 -6.52 2.30 -0.73
C THR A 85 -6.48 3.00 0.63
N ASN A 86 -7.62 3.56 1.07
CA ASN A 86 -7.71 4.39 2.28
C ASN A 86 -6.77 5.62 2.27
N MET A 87 -6.43 6.14 1.08
CA MET A 87 -5.47 7.26 0.90
C MET A 87 -4.12 7.03 1.61
N GLY A 88 -3.69 5.76 1.73
CA GLY A 88 -2.42 5.39 2.35
C GLY A 88 -2.40 5.58 3.87
N ARG A 89 -3.57 5.80 4.49
CA ARG A 89 -3.71 5.91 5.93
C ARG A 89 -3.88 4.51 6.55
N PRO A 90 -3.21 4.22 7.68
CA PRO A 90 -3.39 2.94 8.35
C PRO A 90 -4.82 2.81 8.88
N ILE A 91 -5.35 1.59 8.85
CA ILE A 91 -6.67 1.28 9.42
C ILE A 91 -6.46 0.82 10.86
N ILE A 92 -6.90 1.64 11.81
CA ILE A 92 -6.78 1.36 13.24
C ILE A 92 -8.17 1.06 13.81
N LYS A 93 -8.29 -0.05 14.54
CA LYS A 93 -9.52 -0.45 15.24
C LYS A 93 -9.29 -0.46 16.74
N VAL A 94 -10.35 -0.19 17.51
CA VAL A 94 -10.34 -0.46 18.95
C VAL A 94 -10.62 -1.95 19.13
N ARG A 95 -9.67 -2.68 19.69
CA ARG A 95 -9.80 -4.10 20.01
C ARG A 95 -10.38 -4.29 21.41
N ASP A 96 -9.92 -3.50 22.38
CA ASP A 96 -10.40 -3.54 23.75
C ASP A 96 -10.28 -2.15 24.42
N GLY A 97 -11.37 -1.67 25.03
CA GLY A 97 -11.39 -0.41 25.79
C GLY A 97 -11.22 -0.59 27.31
N ASN A 98 -11.09 -1.83 27.78
CA ASN A 98 -10.84 -2.18 29.17
C ASN A 98 -9.75 -3.27 29.25
N TYR A 99 -8.66 -3.07 28.51
CA TYR A 99 -7.61 -4.07 28.39
C TYR A 99 -7.02 -4.45 29.76
N LYS A 100 -6.82 -5.76 29.95
CA LYS A 100 -6.42 -6.38 31.23
C LYS A 100 -7.31 -6.02 32.43
N ASN A 101 -8.54 -5.57 32.17
CA ASN A 101 -9.47 -5.03 33.16
C ASN A 101 -8.91 -3.82 33.95
N ARG A 102 -8.06 -3.00 33.30
CA ARG A 102 -7.41 -1.82 33.92
C ARG A 102 -7.89 -0.49 33.33
N GLY A 103 -8.88 -0.51 32.44
CA GLY A 103 -9.32 0.66 31.66
C GLY A 103 -8.31 1.11 30.61
N GLU A 104 -7.36 0.25 30.25
CA GLU A 104 -6.35 0.53 29.23
C GLU A 104 -6.94 0.39 27.82
N LEU A 105 -6.49 1.24 26.91
CA LEU A 105 -6.96 1.22 25.51
C LEU A 105 -6.04 0.33 24.69
N TYR A 106 -6.59 -0.69 24.06
CA TYR A 106 -5.88 -1.57 23.14
C TYR A 106 -6.40 -1.39 21.72
N LEU A 107 -5.51 -0.94 20.85
CA LEU A 107 -5.75 -0.72 19.44
C LEU A 107 -5.12 -1.85 18.61
N GLU A 108 -5.73 -2.12 17.47
CA GLU A 108 -5.22 -3.06 16.48
C GLU A 108 -5.01 -2.30 15.17
N HIS A 109 -3.79 -2.35 14.65
CA HIS A 109 -3.50 -1.97 13.28
C HIS A 109 -3.89 -3.14 12.37
N HIS A 110 -4.89 -2.93 11.52
CA HIS A 110 -5.25 -3.90 10.50
C HIS A 110 -4.18 -3.91 9.41
N PHE A 111 -3.15 -4.72 9.63
CA PHE A 111 -1.96 -4.78 8.80
C PHE A 111 -2.32 -5.32 7.40
N ASN A 112 -2.08 -4.48 6.41
CA ASN A 112 -2.41 -4.73 5.01
C ASN A 112 -1.21 -4.45 4.09
N GLY A 113 0.01 -4.51 4.63
CA GLY A 113 1.27 -4.46 3.87
C GLY A 113 2.28 -3.48 4.47
N PRO A 114 1.99 -2.17 4.49
CA PRO A 114 2.92 -1.20 5.06
C PRO A 114 2.90 -1.19 6.59
N GLU A 115 4.10 -1.12 7.16
CA GLU A 115 4.30 -0.94 8.59
C GLU A 115 3.98 0.50 9.02
N LEU A 116 3.62 0.66 10.30
CA LEU A 116 3.47 1.99 10.87
C LEU A 116 4.83 2.69 10.98
N LYS A 117 4.86 3.98 10.65
CA LYS A 117 6.02 4.82 10.97
C LYS A 117 6.14 4.94 12.49
N ILE A 118 7.22 4.41 13.05
CA ILE A 118 7.42 4.26 14.51
C ILE A 118 7.28 5.59 15.23
N ASN A 119 7.91 6.66 14.74
CA ASN A 119 7.82 8.00 15.32
C ASN A 119 6.39 8.53 15.35
N TYR A 120 5.62 8.36 14.26
CA TYR A 120 4.22 8.77 14.20
C TYR A 120 3.35 7.94 15.15
N ALA A 121 3.60 6.63 15.24
CA ALA A 121 2.89 5.75 16.17
C ALA A 121 3.14 6.17 17.62
N GLN A 122 4.40 6.43 18.00
CA GLN A 122 4.77 6.93 19.33
C GLN A 122 4.09 8.26 19.66
N ASP A 123 4.18 9.26 18.77
CA ASP A 123 3.52 10.56 18.99
C ASP A 123 1.99 10.43 19.08
N THR A 124 1.40 9.53 18.29
CA THR A 124 -0.04 9.22 18.33
C THR A 124 -0.44 8.62 19.67
N LEU A 125 0.28 7.61 20.16
CA LEU A 125 0.02 7.01 21.47
C LEU A 125 0.14 8.04 22.61
N ARG A 126 1.12 8.94 22.54
CA ARG A 126 1.27 10.03 23.51
C ARG A 126 0.05 10.95 23.52
N ASN A 127 -0.47 11.30 22.35
CA ASN A 127 -1.66 12.15 22.25
C ASN A 127 -2.94 11.42 22.65
N LEU A 128 -3.06 10.13 22.32
CA LEU A 128 -4.18 9.30 22.77
C LEU A 128 -4.20 9.15 24.28
N TYR A 129 -3.05 8.96 24.94
CA TYR A 129 -2.97 8.94 26.40
C TYR A 129 -3.47 10.23 27.04
N LYS A 130 -3.19 11.40 26.45
CA LYS A 130 -3.71 12.69 26.97
C LYS A 130 -5.25 12.73 26.97
N LEU A 131 -5.88 12.07 26.01
CA LEU A 131 -7.34 11.99 25.89
C LEU A 131 -7.92 10.86 26.76
N TRP A 132 -7.31 9.68 26.73
CA TRP A 132 -7.78 8.47 27.39
C TRP A 132 -7.43 8.40 28.88
N ARG A 133 -6.35 9.08 29.30
CA ARG A 133 -5.83 9.17 30.69
C ARG A 133 -5.39 7.85 31.32
N ARG A 134 -5.26 6.80 30.52
CA ARG A 134 -4.75 5.47 30.90
C ARG A 134 -3.80 4.98 29.81
N PRO A 135 -2.91 4.00 30.12
CA PRO A 135 -2.02 3.42 29.13
C PRO A 135 -2.74 3.02 27.83
N VAL A 136 -2.05 3.26 26.72
CA VAL A 136 -2.57 2.97 25.37
C VAL A 136 -1.58 2.05 24.67
N HIS A 137 -2.12 1.01 24.05
CA HIS A 137 -1.41 -0.04 23.35
C HIS A 137 -1.87 -0.07 21.89
N ILE A 138 -0.96 -0.39 20.98
CA ILE A 138 -1.28 -0.71 19.59
C ILE A 138 -0.50 -1.95 19.16
N GLU A 139 -1.23 -2.94 18.68
CA GLU A 139 -0.67 -4.12 18.02
C GLU A 139 -0.48 -3.83 16.53
N THR A 140 0.70 -4.12 16.00
CA THR A 140 1.06 -3.96 14.58
C THR A 140 2.10 -4.99 14.18
N VAL A 141 2.39 -5.11 12.89
CA VAL A 141 3.55 -5.86 12.39
C VAL A 141 4.72 -4.89 12.18
N LEU A 142 5.90 -5.24 12.69
CA LEU A 142 7.18 -4.56 12.45
C LEU A 142 8.24 -5.60 12.08
N ASN A 143 8.99 -5.36 10.99
CA ASN A 143 9.92 -6.31 10.39
C ASN A 143 9.34 -7.73 10.25
N GLY A 144 8.06 -7.82 9.84
CA GLY A 144 7.34 -9.09 9.69
C GLY A 144 6.97 -9.80 11.00
N LYS A 145 7.19 -9.19 12.17
CA LYS A 145 6.83 -9.75 13.48
C LYS A 145 5.69 -8.99 14.15
N LEU A 146 4.77 -9.72 14.76
CA LEU A 146 3.71 -9.13 15.59
C LEU A 146 4.34 -8.43 16.79
N THR A 147 4.07 -7.14 16.90
CA THR A 147 4.70 -6.22 17.84
C THR A 147 3.64 -5.36 18.50
N THR A 148 3.66 -5.28 19.84
CA THR A 148 2.83 -4.34 20.60
C THR A 148 3.67 -3.15 21.00
N MET A 149 3.24 -1.95 20.61
CA MET A 149 3.80 -0.68 21.09
C MET A 149 2.87 -0.10 22.15
N SER A 150 3.44 0.37 23.25
CA SER A 150 2.68 0.87 24.40
C SER A 150 3.20 2.23 24.85
N PHE A 151 2.34 3.05 25.44
CA PHE A 151 2.71 4.26 26.14
C PHE A 151 1.92 4.39 27.44
N ASP A 152 2.63 4.53 28.55
CA ASP A 152 2.06 4.53 29.91
C ASP A 152 1.82 5.94 30.49
N GLY A 153 2.21 6.98 29.74
CA GLY A 153 2.20 8.38 30.20
C GLY A 153 3.58 8.97 30.41
N THR A 154 4.60 8.12 30.53
CA THR A 154 6.01 8.50 30.74
C THR A 154 6.92 7.96 29.65
N GLU A 155 6.85 6.67 29.35
CA GLU A 155 7.76 5.99 28.45
C GLU A 155 7.04 5.15 27.40
N HIS A 156 7.74 4.90 26.29
CA HIS A 156 7.30 3.99 25.26
C HIS A 156 7.92 2.62 25.49
N GLN A 157 7.10 1.58 25.47
CA GLN A 157 7.54 0.19 25.56
C GLN A 157 7.15 -0.54 24.27
N THR A 158 7.98 -1.47 23.83
CA THR A 158 7.72 -2.30 22.64
C THR A 158 8.01 -3.75 22.99
N SER A 159 7.05 -4.65 22.76
CA SER A 159 7.21 -6.09 22.97
C SER A 159 6.86 -6.86 21.69
N GLN A 160 7.60 -7.92 21.40
CA GLN A 160 7.33 -8.82 20.28
C GLN A 160 6.75 -10.14 20.80
N ALA A 161 5.82 -10.73 20.06
CA ALA A 161 5.12 -11.95 20.48
C ALA A 161 6.02 -13.20 20.65
N ASN A 162 7.30 -13.13 20.27
CA ASN A 162 8.25 -14.23 20.43
C ASN A 162 9.09 -14.16 21.72
N ASP A 163 8.92 -13.14 22.56
CA ASP A 163 9.71 -12.99 23.79
C ASP A 163 9.04 -13.63 25.03
N GLU A 164 7.87 -14.25 24.89
CA GLU A 164 7.10 -14.83 26.01
C GLU A 164 6.98 -16.37 25.97
N MET A 165 7.68 -17.07 25.06
CA MET A 165 7.54 -18.53 24.87
C MET A 165 8.74 -19.39 25.31
N ASP A 166 9.71 -18.80 26.02
CA ASP A 166 10.92 -19.49 26.53
C ASP A 166 11.09 -19.38 28.06
N SER A 167 10.01 -19.11 28.82
CA SER A 167 10.08 -19.06 30.29
C SER A 167 8.91 -19.80 30.96
N ASP A 168 8.76 -21.09 30.67
CA ASP A 168 8.12 -22.08 31.55
C ASP A 168 8.76 -23.46 31.35
#